data_AF-A0A7U3D1A9-F1
#
_entry.id   AF-A0A7U3D1A9-F1
#
_cell.length_a   1.000
_cell.length_b   1.000
_cell.length_c   1.000
_cell.angle_alpha   90.00
_cell.angle_beta   90.00
_cell.angle_gamma   90.00
#
_symmetry.space_group_name_H-M   'P 1'
#
loop_
_entity.id
_entity.type
_entity.pdbx_description
1 polymer ?
#
loop_
_entity_poly.entity_id
_entity_poly.type
_entity_poly.pdbx_seq_one_letter_code
_entity_poly.pdbx_strand_id
1 'polypeptide(L)'
;MDNLQGSVDLLKKHLEKGKEKLQEENRYLREQLDEYKKEHPSSIGEKNGTSFEIKPGIMPQHLKRRSPDRTMVTGILRKIARRRRSDCKGTGTLMPKLFTKLSRVQEMRERIIEDIPLPETIVTKYRKETRYCEHCKMVAESQIEDAFPNTRLSIRAMLAVNYLKIGKRVSG
;
A
#
# COMPACT_ATOMS: atom_id res chain seq x y z
N MET A 1 -0.35 62.50 -11.93
CA MET A 1 0.77 61.54 -11.96
C MET A 1 0.98 60.87 -10.60
N ASP A 2 0.57 61.51 -9.49
CA ASP A 2 0.91 61.05 -8.12
C ASP A 2 0.13 59.83 -7.62
N ASN A 3 -1.10 59.59 -8.11
CA ASN A 3 -1.91 58.41 -7.75
C ASN A 3 -1.35 57.07 -8.29
N LEU A 4 -0.57 57.10 -9.37
CA LEU A 4 0.08 55.91 -9.92
C LEU A 4 1.33 55.53 -9.12
N GLN A 5 2.00 56.51 -8.53
CA GLN A 5 3.20 56.25 -7.73
C GLN A 5 2.85 55.55 -6.40
N GLY A 6 1.76 55.98 -5.75
CA GLY A 6 1.31 55.37 -4.50
C GLY A 6 0.85 53.91 -4.64
N SER A 7 0.20 53.55 -5.76
CA SER A 7 -0.22 52.17 -6.03
C SER A 7 0.97 51.25 -6.36
N VAL A 8 1.97 51.77 -7.07
CA VAL A 8 3.24 51.07 -7.33
C VAL A 8 4.01 50.80 -6.02
N ASP A 9 4.03 51.75 -5.09
CA ASP A 9 4.73 51.58 -3.81
C ASP A 9 4.01 50.59 -2.86
N LEU A 10 2.67 50.54 -2.91
CA LEU A 10 1.89 49.50 -2.26
C LEU A 10 2.20 48.10 -2.82
N LEU A 11 2.27 47.97 -4.16
CA LEU A 11 2.61 46.72 -4.82
C LEU A 11 4.01 46.22 -4.47
N LYS A 12 5.00 47.13 -4.40
CA LYS A 12 6.36 46.79 -3.97
C LYS A 12 6.39 46.23 -2.54
N LYS A 13 5.68 46.87 -1.61
CA LYS A 13 5.57 46.38 -0.23
C LYS A 13 4.91 45.01 -0.13
N HIS A 14 3.90 44.73 -0.95
CA HIS A 14 3.27 43.41 -1.01
C HIS A 14 4.19 42.34 -1.60
N LEU A 15 4.96 42.69 -2.63
CA LEU A 15 5.97 41.81 -3.23
C LEU A 15 7.10 41.49 -2.26
N GLU A 16 7.60 42.48 -1.52
CA GLU A 16 8.64 42.30 -0.50
C GLU A 16 8.16 41.36 0.62
N LYS A 17 6.96 41.60 1.15
CA LYS A 17 6.34 40.70 2.14
C LYS A 17 6.13 39.28 1.60
N GLY A 18 5.75 39.14 0.32
CA GLY A 18 5.59 37.84 -0.32
C GLY A 18 6.93 37.10 -0.46
N LYS A 19 8.00 37.82 -0.81
CA LYS A 19 9.35 37.28 -0.93
C LYS A 19 9.89 36.81 0.41
N GLU A 20 9.68 37.58 1.48
CA GLU A 20 10.08 37.21 2.84
C GLU A 20 9.38 35.92 3.29
N LYS A 21 8.06 35.82 3.11
CA LYS A 21 7.30 34.60 3.43
C LYS A 21 7.80 33.38 2.66
N LEU A 22 8.02 33.52 1.36
CA LEU A 22 8.55 32.44 0.52
C LEU A 22 9.97 32.00 0.92
N GLN A 23 10.80 32.95 1.37
CA GLN A 23 12.14 32.64 1.87
C GLN A 23 12.08 31.89 3.21
N GLU A 24 11.17 32.29 4.08
CA GLU A 24 10.92 31.64 5.36
C GLU A 24 10.37 30.23 5.21
N GLU A 25 9.39 30.02 4.32
CA GLU A 25 8.87 28.69 3.98
C GLU A 25 9.95 27.78 3.37
N ASN A 26 10.78 28.32 2.46
CA ASN A 26 11.90 27.57 1.91
C ASN A 26 12.93 27.15 2.96
N ARG A 27 13.22 28.03 3.92
CA ARG A 27 14.10 27.72 5.04
C ARG A 27 13.52 26.62 5.90
N TYR A 28 12.24 26.75 6.28
CA TYR A 28 11.53 25.76 7.08
C TYR A 28 11.48 24.38 6.40
N LEU A 29 11.16 24.32 5.11
CA LEU A 29 11.12 23.06 4.35
C LEU A 29 12.50 22.42 4.22
N ARG A 30 13.58 23.22 4.12
CA ARG A 30 14.96 22.70 4.11
C ARG A 30 15.33 22.09 5.45
N GLU A 31 14.98 22.75 6.55
CA GLU A 31 15.20 22.23 7.91
C GLU A 31 14.45 20.90 8.11
N GLN A 32 13.17 20.83 7.71
CA GLN A 32 12.40 19.59 7.75
C GLN A 32 13.02 18.49 6.88
N LEU A 33 13.50 18.82 5.69
CA LEU A 33 14.18 17.85 4.82
C LEU A 33 15.47 17.32 5.45
N ASP A 34 16.23 18.17 6.13
CA ASP A 34 17.45 17.76 6.79
C ASP A 34 17.18 16.94 8.06
N GLU A 35 16.13 17.26 8.81
CA GLU A 35 15.64 16.43 9.92
C GLU A 35 15.16 15.06 9.42
N TYR A 36 14.34 15.04 8.36
CA TYR A 36 13.89 13.81 7.71
C TYR A 36 15.07 12.97 7.19
N LYS A 37 16.11 13.59 6.61
CA LYS A 37 17.33 12.88 6.18
C LYS A 37 18.16 12.33 7.35
N LYS A 38 18.14 12.99 8.52
CA LYS A 38 18.80 12.48 9.73
C LYS A 38 18.06 11.26 10.29
N GLU A 39 16.74 11.31 10.30
CA GLU A 39 15.89 10.19 10.73
C GLU A 39 15.90 9.03 9.71
N HIS A 40 16.13 9.36 8.44
CA HIS A 40 16.15 8.41 7.32
C HIS A 40 17.41 8.60 6.45
N PRO A 41 18.57 8.09 6.90
CA PRO A 41 19.79 8.15 6.09
C PRO A 41 19.56 7.48 4.72
N SER A 42 20.23 8.03 3.70
CA SER A 42 20.09 7.76 2.25
C SER A 42 20.23 6.29 1.80
N SER A 43 20.49 5.37 2.71
CA SER A 43 20.46 3.93 2.47
C SER A 43 19.07 3.38 2.11
N ILE A 44 18.00 4.17 2.22
CA ILE A 44 16.67 3.85 1.65
C ILE A 44 16.66 4.22 0.15
N GLY A 45 17.56 3.64 -0.64
CA GLY A 45 17.66 3.96 -2.06
C GLY A 45 18.91 3.42 -2.76
N GLU A 46 19.98 3.17 -2.01
CA GLU A 46 21.23 2.64 -2.54
C GLU A 46 21.51 1.28 -1.93
N LYS A 47 21.26 0.22 -2.71
CA LYS A 47 21.92 -1.07 -2.48
C LYS A 47 23.22 -1.03 -3.29
N ASN A 48 24.36 -1.01 -2.61
CA ASN A 48 25.71 -1.09 -3.21
C ASN A 48 26.14 0.14 -4.06
N GLY A 49 25.80 1.36 -3.66
CA GLY A 49 26.38 2.58 -4.24
C GLY A 49 25.95 2.93 -5.67
N THR A 50 24.87 2.32 -6.18
CA THR A 50 24.28 2.68 -7.48
C THR A 50 22.85 3.16 -7.32
N SER A 51 22.54 4.33 -7.90
CA SER A 51 21.19 4.87 -8.02
C SER A 51 20.34 3.98 -8.96
N PHE A 52 19.02 3.92 -8.69
CA PHE A 52 18.07 3.15 -9.51
C PHE A 52 17.88 3.76 -10.90
N GLU A 53 18.80 3.49 -11.83
CA GLU A 53 18.53 3.69 -13.26
C GLU A 53 17.61 2.58 -13.77
N ILE A 54 16.33 2.91 -13.97
CA ILE A 54 15.37 2.01 -14.61
C ILE A 54 15.72 1.95 -16.11
N LYS A 55 16.48 0.93 -16.52
CA LYS A 55 16.71 0.67 -17.94
C LYS A 55 15.37 0.44 -18.66
N PRO A 56 15.12 1.03 -19.84
CA PRO A 56 13.92 0.74 -20.62
C PRO A 56 13.90 -0.75 -20.97
N GLY A 57 12.84 -1.44 -20.53
CA GLY A 57 12.78 -2.90 -20.52
C GLY A 57 12.77 -3.52 -21.93
N ILE A 58 13.62 -4.53 -22.11
CA ILE A 58 13.55 -5.49 -23.22
C ILE A 58 12.18 -6.19 -23.13
N MET A 59 11.44 -6.25 -24.24
CA MET A 59 10.12 -6.89 -24.27
C MET A 59 10.21 -8.36 -23.84
N PRO A 60 9.35 -8.83 -22.93
CA PRO A 60 9.36 -10.23 -22.50
C PRO A 60 8.91 -11.14 -23.64
N GLN A 61 9.79 -12.04 -24.07
CA GLN A 61 9.43 -13.13 -24.97
C GLN A 61 8.37 -14.03 -24.31
N HIS A 62 7.36 -14.40 -25.10
CA HIS A 62 6.23 -15.24 -24.68
C HIS A 62 6.68 -16.55 -24.02
N LEU A 63 6.62 -16.63 -22.69
CA LEU A 63 6.72 -17.89 -21.97
C LEU A 63 5.43 -18.69 -22.19
N LYS A 64 5.58 -19.87 -22.83
CA LYS A 64 4.49 -20.84 -23.01
C LYS A 64 3.94 -21.25 -21.63
N ARG A 65 2.65 -21.03 -21.42
CA ARG A 65 1.90 -21.48 -20.23
C ARG A 65 2.02 -23.00 -20.09
N ARG A 66 2.66 -23.48 -19.02
CA ARG A 66 2.49 -24.88 -18.59
C ARG A 66 1.13 -25.01 -17.90
N SER A 67 0.37 -26.01 -18.32
CA SER A 67 -0.90 -26.42 -17.71
C SER A 67 -0.69 -26.71 -16.22
N PRO A 68 -1.63 -26.34 -15.34
CA PRO A 68 -1.53 -26.66 -13.91
C PRO A 68 -1.74 -28.17 -13.72
N ASP A 69 -0.74 -28.84 -13.14
CA ASP A 69 -0.87 -30.22 -12.70
C ASP A 69 -1.99 -30.34 -11.67
N ARG A 70 -2.96 -31.22 -11.95
CA ARG A 70 -4.14 -31.51 -11.13
C ARG A 70 -3.83 -32.44 -9.96
N THR A 71 -2.82 -32.12 -9.16
CA THR A 71 -2.62 -32.76 -7.85
C THR A 71 -2.87 -31.73 -6.77
N MET A 72 -4.15 -31.34 -6.64
CA MET A 72 -4.62 -30.59 -5.49
C MET A 72 -4.57 -31.52 -4.27
N VAL A 73 -3.60 -31.31 -3.39
CA VAL A 73 -3.72 -31.71 -2.00
C VAL A 73 -4.96 -31.00 -1.47
N THR A 74 -6.03 -31.75 -1.24
CA THR A 74 -7.22 -31.28 -0.51
C THR A 74 -6.82 -31.04 0.93
N GLY A 75 -6.17 -29.91 1.19
CA GLY A 75 -5.99 -29.40 2.53
C GLY A 75 -7.38 -29.30 3.16
N ILE A 76 -7.55 -29.91 4.32
CA ILE A 76 -8.77 -29.84 5.12
C ILE A 76 -8.95 -28.37 5.53
N LEU A 77 -9.56 -27.58 4.66
CA LEU A 77 -9.98 -26.22 4.98
C LEU A 77 -11.14 -26.37 5.96
N ARG A 78 -10.90 -25.98 7.22
CA ARG A 78 -11.96 -25.93 8.22
C ARG A 78 -13.04 -24.99 7.70
N LYS A 79 -14.29 -25.45 7.65
CA LYS A 79 -15.43 -24.58 7.37
C LYS A 79 -15.56 -23.59 8.53
N ILE A 80 -15.12 -22.35 8.32
CA ILE A 80 -15.29 -21.27 9.29
C ILE A 80 -16.77 -20.91 9.29
N ALA A 81 -17.48 -21.25 10.37
CA ALA A 81 -18.86 -20.84 10.55
C ALA A 81 -18.90 -19.33 10.84
N ARG A 82 -19.67 -18.55 10.05
CA ARG A 82 -19.96 -17.14 10.32
C ARG A 82 -20.84 -17.00 11.58
N ARG A 83 -20.32 -17.26 12.77
CA ARG A 83 -21.03 -17.00 14.04
C ARG A 83 -20.37 -15.81 14.74
N ARG A 84 -21.14 -14.75 15.01
CA ARG A 84 -20.77 -13.70 15.96
C ARG A 84 -20.57 -14.37 17.33
N ARG A 85 -19.40 -14.17 17.95
CA ARG A 85 -19.01 -14.62 19.31
C ARG A 85 -19.85 -15.79 19.83
N SER A 86 -19.52 -17.01 19.41
CA SER A 86 -20.09 -18.20 20.02
C SER A 86 -19.09 -18.75 21.03
N ASP A 87 -19.45 -18.70 22.31
CA ASP A 87 -18.72 -19.39 23.37
C ASP A 87 -18.86 -20.90 23.15
N CYS A 88 -17.87 -21.49 22.48
CA CYS A 88 -17.80 -22.93 22.30
C CYS A 88 -17.37 -23.57 23.63
N LYS A 89 -18.34 -23.96 24.46
CA LYS A 89 -18.04 -24.79 25.64
C LYS A 89 -17.50 -26.14 25.15
N GLY A 90 -16.24 -26.43 25.45
CA GLY A 90 -15.63 -27.72 25.15
C GLY A 90 -16.27 -28.81 26.02
N THR A 91 -17.22 -29.57 25.48
CA THR A 91 -17.90 -30.66 26.20
C THR A 91 -17.12 -31.96 26.07
N GLY A 92 -15.91 -32.01 26.66
CA GLY A 92 -15.14 -33.24 26.79
C GLY A 92 -15.41 -33.89 28.15
N THR A 93 -16.31 -34.87 28.22
CA THR A 93 -16.57 -35.63 29.47
C THR A 93 -15.74 -36.92 29.56
N LEU A 94 -15.17 -37.36 28.42
CA LEU A 94 -14.38 -38.58 28.31
C LEU A 94 -12.94 -38.27 27.91
N MET A 95 -12.01 -39.07 28.41
CA MET A 95 -10.59 -38.94 28.09
C MET A 95 -10.33 -39.43 26.64
N PRO A 96 -9.75 -38.62 25.74
CA PRO A 96 -9.71 -38.94 24.30
C PRO A 96 -8.97 -40.23 23.89
N LYS A 97 -8.05 -40.74 24.72
CA LYS A 97 -7.23 -41.93 24.38
C LYS A 97 -7.70 -43.23 25.04
N LEU A 98 -8.47 -43.15 26.12
CA LEU A 98 -8.83 -44.28 26.99
C LEU A 98 -10.35 -44.34 27.25
N PHE A 99 -11.10 -43.33 26.78
CA PHE A 99 -12.55 -43.21 26.90
C PHE A 99 -13.11 -43.38 28.33
N THR A 100 -12.26 -43.18 29.35
CA THR A 100 -12.66 -43.17 30.75
C THR A 100 -13.30 -41.83 31.11
N LYS A 101 -14.21 -41.85 32.09
CA LYS A 101 -14.84 -40.62 32.61
C LYS A 101 -13.79 -39.74 33.26
N LEU A 102 -13.78 -38.46 32.91
CA LEU A 102 -12.90 -37.48 33.53
C LEU A 102 -13.42 -37.11 34.94
N SER A 103 -12.51 -36.70 35.82
CA SER A 103 -12.84 -36.18 37.14
C SER A 103 -13.55 -34.82 37.05
N ARG A 104 -13.92 -34.25 38.20
CA ARG A 104 -14.40 -32.86 38.28
C ARG A 104 -13.35 -31.90 37.69
N VAL A 105 -13.82 -30.77 37.16
CA VAL A 105 -12.97 -29.71 36.58
C VAL A 105 -12.03 -29.18 37.67
N GLN A 106 -10.72 -29.26 37.44
CA GLN A 106 -9.69 -28.82 38.39
C GLN A 106 -9.15 -27.42 38.04
N GLU A 107 -9.04 -27.09 36.76
CA GLU A 107 -8.52 -25.81 36.26
C GLU A 107 -9.30 -25.42 35.00
N MET A 108 -9.67 -24.15 34.88
CA MET A 108 -10.24 -23.59 33.65
C MET A 108 -9.21 -22.69 32.98
N ARG A 109 -8.98 -22.92 31.68
CA ARG A 109 -8.15 -22.06 30.84
C ARG A 109 -8.97 -21.53 29.69
N GLU A 110 -8.97 -20.22 29.54
CA GLU A 110 -9.64 -19.55 28.43
C GLU A 110 -8.65 -19.34 27.28
N ARG A 111 -9.11 -19.57 26.05
CA ARG A 111 -8.37 -19.24 24.83
C ARG A 111 -9.28 -18.45 23.92
N ILE A 112 -8.89 -17.23 23.61
CA ILE A 112 -9.59 -16.38 22.66
C ILE A 112 -8.92 -16.59 21.30
N ILE A 113 -9.71 -17.02 20.31
CA ILE A 113 -9.25 -17.14 18.92
C ILE A 113 -10.00 -16.08 18.12
N GLU A 114 -9.27 -15.09 17.62
CA GLU A 114 -9.80 -14.05 16.74
C GLU A 114 -9.49 -14.40 15.28
N ASP A 115 -10.52 -14.75 14.52
CA ASP A 115 -10.40 -14.96 13.08
C ASP A 115 -10.78 -13.66 12.34
N ILE A 116 -9.88 -13.16 11.49
CA ILE A 116 -10.17 -12.05 10.57
C ILE A 116 -10.77 -12.65 9.29
N PRO A 117 -12.05 -12.37 8.97
CA PRO A 117 -12.63 -12.86 7.72
C PRO A 117 -11.89 -12.26 6.52
N LEU A 118 -11.65 -13.06 5.49
CA LEU A 118 -11.04 -12.57 4.25
C LEU A 118 -11.96 -11.49 3.62
N PRO A 119 -11.45 -10.28 3.34
CA PRO A 119 -12.25 -9.24 2.71
C PRO A 119 -12.63 -9.63 1.28
N GLU A 120 -13.90 -9.45 0.93
CA GLU A 120 -14.38 -9.55 -0.44
C GLU A 120 -13.83 -8.36 -1.24
N THR A 121 -13.25 -8.62 -2.42
CA THR A 121 -12.71 -7.54 -3.27
C THR A 121 -13.68 -7.15 -4.36
N ILE A 122 -14.01 -5.87 -4.39
CA ILE A 122 -14.68 -5.22 -5.51
C ILE A 122 -13.61 -4.74 -6.49
N VAL A 123 -13.65 -5.24 -7.72
CA VAL A 123 -12.67 -4.89 -8.77
C VAL A 123 -13.35 -3.98 -9.78
N THR A 124 -13.04 -2.68 -9.72
CA THR A 124 -13.52 -1.69 -10.70
C THR A 124 -12.50 -1.56 -11.82
N LYS A 125 -12.91 -1.84 -13.06
CA LYS A 125 -12.05 -1.70 -14.25
C LYS A 125 -12.41 -0.42 -15.00
N TYR A 126 -11.52 0.55 -14.97
CA TYR A 126 -11.65 1.74 -15.79
C TYR A 126 -11.02 1.54 -17.18
N ARG A 127 -11.70 2.05 -18.22
CA ARG A 127 -11.13 2.17 -19.57
C ARG A 127 -10.88 3.64 -19.82
N LYS A 128 -9.61 4.02 -19.97
CA LYS A 128 -9.22 5.39 -20.29
C LYS A 128 -9.08 5.51 -21.80
N GLU A 129 -9.77 6.49 -22.38
CA GLU A 129 -9.57 6.86 -23.77
C GLU A 129 -8.55 7.98 -23.83
N THR A 130 -7.48 7.76 -24.58
CA THR A 130 -6.53 8.81 -24.95
C THR A 130 -6.96 9.40 -26.29
N ARG A 131 -7.20 10.71 -26.33
CA ARG A 131 -7.59 11.42 -27.56
C ARG A 131 -6.50 12.40 -27.94
N TYR A 132 -6.25 12.51 -29.23
CA TYR A 132 -5.33 13.50 -29.77
C TYR A 132 -6.07 14.76 -30.16
N CYS A 133 -5.57 15.91 -29.70
CA CYS A 133 -6.07 17.22 -30.09
C CYS A 133 -5.34 17.68 -31.36
N GLU A 134 -6.04 17.79 -32.49
CA GLU A 134 -5.40 18.23 -33.74
C GLU A 134 -4.92 19.68 -33.69
N HIS A 135 -5.64 20.54 -32.97
CA HIS A 135 -5.32 21.97 -32.89
C HIS A 135 -4.09 22.25 -32.00
N CYS A 136 -4.04 21.58 -30.84
CA CYS A 136 -3.01 21.79 -29.83
C CYS A 136 -1.89 20.73 -29.88
N LYS A 137 -2.03 19.69 -30.72
CA LYS A 137 -1.09 18.58 -30.93
C LYS A 137 -0.68 17.84 -29.65
N MET A 138 -1.52 17.89 -28.62
CA MET A 138 -1.33 17.20 -27.35
C MET A 138 -2.25 15.99 -27.23
N VAL A 139 -1.80 14.98 -26.49
CA VAL A 139 -2.63 13.83 -26.11
C VAL A 139 -3.33 14.18 -24.79
N ALA A 140 -4.65 14.17 -24.82
CA ALA A 140 -5.50 14.34 -23.65
C ALA A 140 -5.99 12.97 -23.15
N GLU A 141 -5.88 12.74 -21.85
CA GLU A 141 -6.40 11.55 -21.18
C GLU A 141 -7.41 11.98 -20.12
N SER A 142 -8.54 11.28 -20.02
CA SER A 142 -9.53 11.52 -18.97
C SER A 142 -8.94 11.15 -17.60
N GLN A 143 -8.97 12.10 -16.67
CA GLN A 143 -8.59 11.83 -15.28
C GLN A 143 -9.65 10.97 -14.59
N ILE A 144 -9.20 10.08 -13.70
CA ILE A 144 -10.06 9.24 -12.86
C ILE A 144 -9.71 9.57 -11.43
N GLU A 145 -10.63 10.23 -10.73
CA GLU A 145 -10.41 10.71 -9.36
C GLU A 145 -10.26 9.54 -8.37
N ASP A 146 -11.03 8.47 -8.60
CA ASP A 146 -11.10 7.28 -7.75
C ASP A 146 -9.94 6.28 -7.94
N ALA A 147 -8.99 6.58 -8.82
CA ALA A 147 -7.86 5.71 -9.12
C ALA A 147 -6.54 6.44 -8.94
N PHE A 148 -5.58 5.80 -8.28
CA PHE A 148 -4.24 6.35 -8.15
C PHE A 148 -3.62 6.63 -9.53
N PRO A 149 -2.88 7.75 -9.68
CA PRO A 149 -2.22 8.07 -10.93
C PRO A 149 -1.20 6.99 -11.28
N ASN A 150 -1.18 6.57 -12.55
CA ASN A 150 -0.24 5.58 -13.11
C ASN A 150 -0.27 4.16 -12.50
N THR A 151 -1.20 3.82 -11.62
CA THR A 151 -1.29 2.45 -11.09
C THR A 151 -1.89 1.50 -12.12
N ARG A 152 -1.03 0.64 -12.70
CA ARG A 152 -1.43 -0.44 -13.63
C ARG A 152 -1.66 -1.78 -12.93
N LEU A 153 -1.23 -1.91 -11.68
CA LEU A 153 -1.32 -3.13 -10.90
C LEU A 153 -2.44 -2.98 -9.86
N SER A 154 -3.15 -4.08 -9.61
CA SER A 154 -4.12 -4.12 -8.52
C SER A 154 -3.40 -3.98 -7.16
N ILE A 155 -4.11 -3.44 -6.17
CA ILE A 155 -3.61 -3.34 -4.79
C ILE A 155 -3.14 -4.69 -4.27
N ARG A 156 -3.84 -5.78 -4.61
CA ARG A 156 -3.41 -7.15 -4.27
C ARG A 156 -2.04 -7.50 -4.84
N ALA A 157 -1.78 -7.16 -6.10
CA ALA A 157 -0.48 -7.39 -6.71
C ALA A 157 0.60 -6.53 -6.03
N MET A 158 0.29 -5.27 -5.70
CA MET A 158 1.20 -4.40 -4.97
C MET A 158 1.53 -4.94 -3.57
N LEU A 159 0.52 -5.39 -2.82
CA LEU A 159 0.68 -6.00 -1.50
C LEU A 159 1.47 -7.31 -1.56
N ALA A 160 1.20 -8.16 -2.56
CA ALA A 160 1.95 -9.41 -2.76
C ALA A 160 3.43 -9.12 -3.04
N VAL A 161 3.74 -8.15 -3.91
CA VAL A 161 5.13 -7.73 -4.17
C VAL A 161 5.78 -7.20 -2.90
N ASN A 162 5.07 -6.39 -2.10
CA ASN A 162 5.61 -5.86 -0.86
C ASN A 162 5.87 -6.97 0.18
N TYR A 163 4.93 -7.90 0.35
CA TYR A 163 5.09 -9.07 1.21
C TYR A 163 6.31 -9.90 0.82
N LEU A 164 6.49 -10.18 -0.48
CA LEU A 164 7.66 -10.90 -0.97
C LEU A 164 8.97 -10.11 -0.77
N LYS A 165 8.94 -8.79 -0.92
CA LYS A 165 10.09 -7.92 -0.63
C LYS A 165 10.47 -7.96 0.85
N ILE A 166 9.50 -7.89 1.75
CA ILE A 166 9.73 -7.98 3.19
C ILE A 166 10.24 -9.38 3.56
N GLY A 167 9.60 -10.43 3.06
CA GLY A 167 10.04 -11.81 3.30
C GLY A 167 11.50 -12.03 2.93
N LYS A 168 11.94 -11.51 1.78
CA LYS A 168 13.36 -11.54 1.37
C LYS A 168 14.31 -10.73 2.24
N ARG A 169 13.82 -9.73 3.00
CA ARG A 169 14.65 -8.97 3.95
C ARG A 169 14.76 -9.63 5.32
N VAL A 170 13.76 -10.43 5.70
CA VAL A 170 13.73 -11.13 6.99
C VAL A 170 14.47 -12.46 6.93
N SER A 171 14.58 -13.06 5.74
CA SER A 171 15.21 -14.36 5.50
C SER A 171 16.62 -14.30 4.89
N GLY A 172 17.20 -13.11 4.75
CA GLY A 172 18.60 -12.90 4.36
C GLY A 172 19.30 -12.09 5.43
#